data_AF-A0A161SYN4-F1
#
_entry.id   AF-A0A161SYN4-F1
#
_cell.length_a   1.000
_cell.length_b   1.000
_cell.length_c   1.000
_cell.angle_alpha   90.00
_cell.angle_beta   90.00
_cell.angle_gamma   90.00
#
_symmetry.space_group_name_H-M   'P 1'
#
loop_
_entity.id
_entity.type
_entity.pdbx_description
1 polymer ?
#
loop_
_entity_poly.entity_id
_entity_poly.type
_entity_poly.pdbx_seq_one_letter_code
_entity_poly.pdbx_strand_id
1 'polypeptide(L)'
;MVITVVVALVAISATAVLLLLRTGPAPLSVINPSLLFASTSDVKIVLGNSHGQVDWTLRSRSGEPIASGQNPGGANATIEPPVPSNGFYVVDLSDERDQLSVNVLVSPTPAAVDRFYAVATHWGKSSFAASTWPLDKTVPLIRGLGFQEVRDETSWMSVESTRGTFSLPPHAQDLQTAAQDNGLKMLFVAGYGNPVAYPEDMKENLSPPTTPEGQQGYVDYINTVLDANPHIDKVEVWNEFNRKARNTSDCQSGECYAQLVKVVSQGVKAGTRR
;
A
#
# COMPACT_ATOMS: atom_id res chain seq x y z
N MET A 1 21.01 22.47 63.79
CA MET A 1 20.94 21.64 62.58
C MET A 1 19.95 20.51 62.87
N VAL A 2 18.68 20.72 62.52
CA VAL A 2 17.59 19.77 62.71
C VAL A 2 16.88 19.69 61.37
N ILE A 3 16.88 18.50 60.78
CA ILE A 3 16.35 18.21 59.45
C ILE A 3 14.85 18.00 59.58
N THR A 4 14.06 18.89 58.98
CA THR A 4 12.62 18.71 58.78
C THR A 4 12.42 17.67 57.68
N VAL A 5 11.91 16.50 58.03
CA VAL A 5 11.48 15.47 57.08
C VAL A 5 10.12 15.89 56.52
N VAL A 6 10.09 16.28 55.24
CA VAL A 6 8.85 16.47 54.49
C VAL A 6 8.45 15.11 53.91
N VAL A 7 7.31 14.60 54.38
CA VAL A 7 6.65 13.41 53.83
C VAL A 7 6.00 13.80 52.50
N ALA A 8 6.51 13.26 51.39
CA ALA A 8 5.82 13.30 50.11
C ALA A 8 4.98 12.02 49.96
N LEU A 9 3.67 12.13 50.21
CA LEU A 9 2.68 11.15 49.79
C LEU A 9 2.54 11.25 48.26
N VAL A 10 3.13 10.30 47.53
CA VAL A 10 2.78 10.08 46.12
C VAL A 10 1.49 9.27 46.09
N ALA A 11 0.37 9.97 45.88
CA ALA A 11 -0.90 9.36 45.53
C ALA A 11 -0.78 8.75 44.13
N ILE A 12 -0.43 7.46 44.06
CA ILE A 12 -0.57 6.68 42.83
C ILE A 12 -2.07 6.51 42.62
N SER A 13 -2.61 7.23 41.64
CA SER A 13 -3.99 7.06 41.21
C SER A 13 -4.24 5.61 40.79
N ALA A 14 -5.35 5.04 41.26
CA ALA A 14 -5.80 3.68 40.95
C ALA A 14 -6.09 3.44 39.45
N THR A 15 -5.81 4.42 38.58
CA THR A 15 -5.86 4.33 37.12
C THR A 15 -4.54 3.86 36.49
N ALA A 16 -3.45 3.73 37.27
CA ALA A 16 -2.15 3.27 36.77
C ALA A 16 -1.88 1.76 36.97
N VAL A 17 -2.85 0.99 37.47
CA VAL A 17 -2.71 -0.46 37.72
C VAL A 17 -3.85 -1.22 37.02
N LEU A 18 -3.99 -1.02 35.71
CA LEU A 18 -4.77 -1.93 34.86
C LEU A 18 -4.26 -1.97 33.40
N LEU A 19 -2.95 -1.77 33.20
CA LEU A 19 -2.22 -2.48 32.15
C LEU A 19 -1.63 -3.76 32.74
N LEU A 20 -2.49 -4.57 33.34
CA LEU A 20 -2.25 -6.00 33.32
C LEU A 20 -2.35 -6.39 31.85
N LEU A 21 -1.18 -6.62 31.24
CA LEU A 21 -1.01 -7.46 30.07
C LEU A 21 -2.15 -8.49 30.06
N ARG A 22 -3.00 -8.46 29.03
CA ARG A 22 -3.86 -9.61 28.73
C ARG A 22 -2.91 -10.78 28.47
N THR A 23 -2.52 -11.48 29.52
CA THR A 23 -1.72 -12.71 29.51
C THR A 23 -2.62 -13.92 29.23
N GLY A 24 -3.70 -13.68 28.48
CA GLY A 24 -4.44 -14.78 27.86
C GLY A 24 -3.63 -15.28 26.66
N PRO A 25 -3.69 -16.58 26.34
CA PRO A 25 -3.18 -17.07 25.06
C PRO A 25 -3.76 -16.24 23.91
N ALA A 26 -2.94 -16.01 22.87
CA ALA A 26 -3.31 -15.18 21.72
C ALA A 26 -4.57 -15.74 21.02
N PRO A 27 -5.35 -14.91 20.31
CA PRO A 27 -6.51 -15.42 19.57
C PRO A 27 -6.09 -16.37 18.43
N LEU A 28 -7.03 -17.20 17.97
CA LEU A 28 -6.91 -17.93 16.71
C LEU A 28 -6.51 -16.95 15.58
N SER A 29 -5.44 -17.30 14.85
CA SER A 29 -4.90 -16.43 13.81
C SER A 29 -4.23 -17.22 12.70
N VAL A 30 -4.12 -16.60 11.53
CA VAL A 30 -3.40 -17.13 10.36
C VAL A 30 -2.23 -16.20 10.05
N ILE A 31 -1.06 -16.77 9.80
CA ILE A 31 0.20 -16.02 9.58
C ILE A 31 0.79 -16.22 8.19
N ASN A 32 0.03 -16.83 7.28
CA ASN A 32 0.42 -16.88 5.88
C ASN A 32 0.79 -15.48 5.36
N PRO A 33 1.92 -15.32 4.65
CA PRO A 33 2.24 -14.05 4.00
C PRO A 33 1.21 -13.69 2.91
N SER A 34 0.55 -14.71 2.34
CA SER A 34 -0.51 -14.60 1.36
C SER A 34 -1.38 -15.86 1.38
N LEU A 35 -2.67 -15.71 1.08
CA LEU A 35 -3.62 -16.81 0.85
C LEU A 35 -3.98 -16.96 -0.65
N LEU A 36 -3.09 -16.48 -1.52
CA LEU A 36 -3.06 -16.76 -2.96
C LEU A 36 -2.08 -17.91 -3.22
N PHE A 37 -2.56 -18.98 -3.84
CA PHE A 37 -1.79 -20.17 -4.20
C PHE A 37 -1.81 -20.40 -5.71
N ALA A 38 -0.71 -20.89 -6.27
CA ALA A 38 -0.60 -21.16 -7.70
C ALA A 38 -1.21 -22.52 -8.10
N SER A 39 -1.28 -23.46 -7.16
CA SER A 39 -1.84 -24.81 -7.35
C SER A 39 -2.69 -25.22 -6.15
N THR A 40 -3.64 -26.12 -6.38
CA THR A 40 -4.46 -26.72 -5.32
C THR A 40 -3.63 -27.55 -4.34
N SER A 41 -2.53 -28.14 -4.81
CA SER A 41 -1.57 -28.89 -3.98
C SER A 41 -0.81 -28.02 -2.98
N ASP A 42 -0.75 -26.72 -3.22
CA ASP A 42 0.07 -25.80 -2.43
C ASP A 42 -0.74 -25.18 -1.29
N VAL A 43 -2.06 -25.43 -1.25
CA VAL A 43 -2.96 -24.80 -0.29
C VAL A 43 -2.62 -25.28 1.12
N LYS A 44 -2.09 -24.35 1.89
CA LYS A 44 -1.64 -24.58 3.26
C LYS A 44 -1.88 -23.35 4.10
N ILE A 45 -2.71 -23.50 5.13
CA ILE A 45 -2.98 -22.46 6.12
C ILE A 45 -2.08 -22.71 7.32
N VAL A 46 -1.29 -21.71 7.68
CA VAL A 46 -0.37 -21.73 8.82
C VAL A 46 -0.97 -20.89 9.93
N LEU A 47 -1.23 -21.54 11.08
CA LEU A 47 -1.79 -20.89 12.24
C LEU A 47 -0.72 -20.07 12.96
N GLY A 48 -1.06 -18.83 13.34
CA GLY A 48 -0.24 -18.04 14.26
C GLY A 48 -0.39 -18.51 15.70
N ASN A 49 -1.63 -18.81 16.08
CA ASN A 49 -1.98 -19.41 17.36
C ASN A 49 -3.36 -20.10 17.25
N SER A 50 -3.68 -20.98 18.20
CA SER A 50 -5.03 -21.48 18.48
C SER A 50 -5.12 -22.06 19.90
N HIS A 51 -6.33 -22.33 20.36
CA HIS A 51 -6.65 -22.94 21.65
C HIS A 51 -7.04 -24.41 21.47
N GLY A 52 -6.04 -25.29 21.41
CA GLY A 52 -6.28 -26.73 21.27
C GLY A 52 -6.51 -27.15 19.82
N GLN A 53 -7.41 -28.10 19.61
CA GLN A 53 -7.75 -28.61 18.28
C GLN A 53 -8.47 -27.53 17.45
N VAL A 54 -8.27 -27.54 16.13
CA VAL A 54 -8.96 -26.64 15.21
C VAL A 54 -9.85 -27.45 14.27
N ASP A 55 -11.15 -27.17 14.33
CA ASP A 55 -12.13 -27.56 13.34
C ASP A 55 -12.03 -26.63 12.12
N TRP A 56 -12.12 -27.18 10.92
CA TRP A 56 -12.15 -26.39 9.71
C TRP A 56 -13.23 -26.84 8.73
N THR A 57 -13.75 -25.90 7.97
CA THR A 57 -14.67 -26.15 6.84
C THR A 57 -14.23 -25.33 5.63
N LEU A 58 -13.92 -26.02 4.53
CA LEU A 58 -13.72 -25.42 3.22
C LEU A 58 -15.07 -25.22 2.54
N ARG A 59 -15.34 -24.00 2.07
CA ARG A 59 -16.54 -23.63 1.33
C ARG A 59 -16.20 -23.06 -0.04
N SER A 60 -17.10 -23.27 -0.98
CA SER A 60 -17.08 -22.57 -2.27
C SER A 60 -17.33 -21.08 -2.08
N ARG A 61 -17.09 -20.28 -3.13
CA ARG A 61 -17.46 -18.85 -3.16
C ARG A 61 -18.94 -18.59 -2.85
N SER A 62 -19.84 -19.52 -3.16
CA SER A 62 -21.27 -19.38 -2.87
C SER A 62 -21.66 -19.77 -1.44
N GLY A 63 -20.69 -20.24 -0.62
CA GLY A 63 -20.90 -20.66 0.76
C GLY A 63 -21.21 -22.15 0.93
N GLU A 64 -21.29 -22.90 -0.16
CA GLU A 64 -21.55 -24.36 -0.12
C GLU A 64 -20.37 -25.09 0.52
N PRO A 65 -20.60 -25.96 1.51
CA PRO A 65 -19.53 -26.75 2.11
C PRO A 65 -18.98 -27.77 1.10
N ILE A 66 -17.66 -27.82 0.97
CA ILE A 66 -16.93 -28.75 0.10
C ILE A 66 -16.32 -29.88 0.92
N ALA A 67 -15.64 -29.52 2.01
CA ALA A 67 -14.96 -30.45 2.90
C ALA A 67 -14.84 -29.86 4.30
N SER A 68 -14.68 -30.73 5.29
CA SER A 68 -14.41 -30.34 6.67
C SER A 68 -13.46 -31.34 7.32
N GLY A 69 -12.81 -30.92 8.40
CA GLY A 69 -11.90 -31.77 9.14
C GLY A 69 -11.44 -31.14 10.44
N GLN A 70 -10.52 -31.84 11.10
CA GLN A 70 -9.94 -31.46 12.37
C GLN A 70 -8.43 -31.67 12.33
N ASN A 71 -7.68 -30.69 12.83
CA ASN A 71 -6.23 -30.78 12.95
C ASN A 71 -5.81 -30.39 14.37
N PRO A 72 -4.69 -30.94 14.90
CA PRO A 72 -4.03 -30.35 16.06
C PRO A 72 -3.73 -28.87 15.78
N GLY A 73 -4.04 -28.00 16.73
CA GLY A 73 -3.70 -26.59 16.63
C GLY A 73 -2.40 -26.23 17.36
N GLY A 74 -2.23 -24.95 17.64
CA GLY A 74 -1.02 -24.35 18.20
C GLY A 74 -0.29 -23.45 17.20
N ALA A 75 0.72 -22.73 17.70
CA ALA A 75 1.53 -21.86 16.86
C ALA A 75 2.27 -22.65 15.78
N ASN A 76 2.22 -22.15 14.54
CA ASN A 76 2.77 -22.75 13.34
C ASN A 76 2.15 -24.11 12.93
N ALA A 77 1.06 -24.53 13.57
CA ALA A 77 0.31 -25.69 13.11
C ALA A 77 -0.28 -25.44 11.71
N THR A 78 -0.49 -26.50 10.94
CA THR A 78 -0.83 -26.40 9.53
C THR A 78 -2.11 -27.13 9.20
N ILE A 79 -2.97 -26.47 8.42
CA ILE A 79 -4.22 -27.01 7.89
C ILE A 79 -4.10 -27.02 6.37
N GLU A 80 -4.37 -28.16 5.76
CA GLU A 80 -4.25 -28.38 4.30
C GLU A 80 -5.61 -28.86 3.77
N PRO A 81 -6.60 -27.96 3.60
CA PRO A 81 -7.92 -28.34 3.10
C PRO A 81 -7.82 -28.88 1.67
N PRO A 82 -8.60 -29.91 1.30
CA PRO A 82 -8.55 -30.49 -0.04
C PRO A 82 -9.27 -29.59 -1.04
N VAL A 83 -8.55 -28.63 -1.64
CA VAL A 83 -9.10 -27.72 -2.63
C VAL A 83 -9.26 -28.44 -3.98
N PRO A 84 -10.48 -28.53 -4.54
CA PRO A 84 -10.75 -29.43 -5.67
C PRO A 84 -10.25 -28.89 -7.02
N SER A 85 -10.14 -27.57 -7.17
CA SER A 85 -9.77 -26.92 -8.43
C SER A 85 -9.25 -25.50 -8.19
N ASN A 86 -8.80 -24.83 -9.26
CA ASN A 86 -8.59 -23.39 -9.22
C ASN A 86 -9.92 -22.68 -8.91
N GLY A 87 -9.87 -21.62 -8.10
CA GLY A 87 -11.07 -20.90 -7.69
C GLY A 87 -10.88 -20.07 -6.44
N PHE A 88 -11.98 -19.42 -6.03
CA PHE A 88 -12.06 -18.63 -4.80
C PHE A 88 -12.88 -19.40 -3.77
N TYR A 89 -12.35 -19.51 -2.57
CA TYR A 89 -12.87 -20.33 -1.48
C TYR A 89 -12.85 -19.54 -0.17
N VAL A 90 -13.66 -20.01 0.78
CA VAL A 90 -13.61 -19.57 2.17
C VAL A 90 -13.21 -20.77 3.02
N VAL A 91 -12.30 -20.58 3.96
CA VAL A 91 -12.00 -21.57 4.99
C VAL A 91 -12.42 -20.99 6.33
N ASP A 92 -13.45 -21.60 6.90
CA ASP A 92 -13.87 -21.33 8.27
C ASP A 92 -13.03 -22.17 9.21
N LEU A 93 -12.45 -21.54 10.22
CA LEU A 93 -11.64 -22.14 11.27
C LEU A 93 -12.33 -21.88 12.61
N SER A 94 -12.39 -22.88 13.48
CA SER A 94 -12.88 -22.74 14.84
C SER A 94 -11.98 -23.51 15.79
N ASP A 95 -11.61 -22.89 16.91
CA ASP A 95 -11.05 -23.60 18.05
C ASP A 95 -12.05 -23.55 19.23
N GLU A 96 -11.62 -23.95 20.43
CA GLU A 96 -12.48 -23.97 21.62
C GLU A 96 -13.02 -22.58 22.04
N ARG A 97 -12.45 -21.49 21.52
CA ARG A 97 -12.72 -20.12 21.96
C ARG A 97 -13.09 -19.18 20.82
N ASP A 98 -12.44 -19.33 19.67
CA ASP A 98 -12.42 -18.37 18.60
C ASP A 98 -12.91 -18.98 17.28
N GLN A 99 -13.46 -18.12 16.43
CA GLN A 99 -13.80 -18.44 15.04
C GLN A 99 -13.12 -17.43 14.11
N LEU A 100 -12.64 -17.93 12.98
CA LEU A 100 -11.96 -17.14 11.96
C LEU A 100 -12.30 -17.67 10.57
N SER A 101 -12.83 -16.81 9.70
CA SER A 101 -12.99 -17.13 8.28
C SER A 101 -11.89 -16.44 7.47
N VAL A 102 -11.22 -17.19 6.60
CA VAL A 102 -10.23 -16.65 5.66
C VAL A 102 -10.62 -16.94 4.22
N ASN A 103 -10.27 -16.01 3.33
CA ASN A 103 -10.46 -16.19 1.90
C ASN A 103 -9.21 -16.81 1.29
N VAL A 104 -9.38 -17.85 0.48
CA VAL A 104 -8.32 -18.54 -0.24
C VAL A 104 -8.56 -18.42 -1.73
N LEU A 105 -7.55 -17.97 -2.47
CA LEU A 105 -7.57 -17.94 -3.93
C LEU A 105 -6.55 -18.92 -4.47
N VAL A 106 -7.01 -19.89 -5.26
CA VAL A 106 -6.13 -20.74 -6.06
C VAL A 106 -6.20 -20.28 -7.50
N SER A 107 -5.13 -19.66 -7.97
CA SER A 107 -5.01 -19.15 -9.33
C SER A 107 -3.58 -19.36 -9.80
N PRO A 108 -3.35 -20.19 -10.84
CA PRO A 108 -2.06 -20.28 -11.48
C PRO A 108 -1.60 -18.90 -11.93
N THR A 109 -0.33 -18.59 -11.71
CA THR A 109 0.24 -17.38 -12.28
C THR A 109 0.24 -17.50 -13.80
N PRO A 110 -0.31 -16.51 -14.53
CA PRO A 110 -0.30 -16.52 -15.98
C PRO A 110 1.12 -16.71 -16.54
N ALA A 111 1.27 -17.62 -17.52
CA ALA A 111 2.56 -17.89 -18.16
C ALA A 111 3.04 -16.74 -19.06
N ALA A 112 2.10 -15.89 -19.50
CA ALA A 112 2.37 -14.72 -20.33
C ALA A 112 1.84 -13.46 -19.65
N VAL A 113 2.56 -12.37 -19.88
CA VAL A 113 2.22 -11.04 -19.38
C VAL A 113 1.21 -10.41 -20.31
N ASP A 114 0.11 -9.92 -19.75
CA ASP A 114 -0.85 -9.13 -20.51
C ASP A 114 -0.67 -7.64 -20.19
N ARG A 115 -0.13 -6.91 -21.17
CA ARG A 115 0.12 -5.46 -21.10
C ARG A 115 -1.12 -4.60 -20.96
N PHE A 116 -2.32 -5.17 -21.12
CA PHE A 116 -3.58 -4.46 -20.95
C PHE A 116 -4.13 -4.52 -19.52
N TYR A 117 -3.51 -5.30 -18.64
CA TYR A 117 -3.90 -5.40 -17.24
C TYR A 117 -2.84 -4.76 -16.35
N ALA A 118 -3.24 -3.69 -15.65
CA ALA A 118 -2.45 -2.99 -14.65
C ALA A 118 -3.31 -2.74 -13.41
N VAL A 119 -2.67 -2.50 -12.26
CA VAL A 119 -3.37 -2.23 -10.99
C VAL A 119 -3.02 -0.84 -10.49
N ALA A 120 -4.03 -0.06 -10.10
CA ALA A 120 -3.80 1.16 -9.35
C ALA A 120 -3.47 0.82 -7.89
N THR A 121 -2.35 1.32 -7.40
CA THR A 121 -1.86 1.17 -6.03
C THR A 121 -1.75 2.55 -5.36
N HIS A 122 -1.40 2.58 -4.07
CA HIS A 122 -1.23 3.80 -3.29
C HIS A 122 0.01 3.73 -2.37
N TRP A 123 1.06 3.03 -2.82
CA TRP A 123 2.27 2.80 -2.04
C TRP A 123 3.14 4.05 -1.91
N GLY A 124 3.07 4.99 -2.86
CA GLY A 124 3.81 6.24 -2.74
C GLY A 124 3.04 7.35 -2.01
N LYS A 125 1.90 7.01 -1.37
CA LYS A 125 1.24 7.84 -0.36
C LYS A 125 1.59 7.34 1.04
N SER A 126 2.26 8.17 1.84
CA SER A 126 2.69 7.83 3.20
C SER A 126 1.59 7.23 4.09
N SER A 127 0.36 7.77 4.02
CA SER A 127 -0.76 7.28 4.84
C SER A 127 -1.26 5.89 4.44
N PHE A 128 -1.16 5.52 3.15
CA PHE A 128 -1.64 4.23 2.65
C PHE A 128 -0.56 3.15 2.73
N ALA A 129 0.70 3.50 2.46
CA ALA A 129 1.84 2.60 2.50
C ALA A 129 2.02 1.93 3.86
N ALA A 130 1.79 2.68 4.95
CA ALA A 130 1.99 2.20 6.31
C ALA A 130 0.75 1.54 6.94
N SER A 131 -0.43 1.65 6.32
CA SER A 131 -1.68 1.19 6.93
C SER A 131 -2.54 0.37 5.98
N THR A 132 -3.19 1.01 5.02
CA THR A 132 -4.24 0.38 4.20
C THR A 132 -3.68 -0.71 3.30
N TRP A 133 -2.60 -0.42 2.56
CA TRP A 133 -2.01 -1.34 1.57
C TRP A 133 -0.51 -1.47 1.80
N PRO A 134 -0.08 -2.23 2.83
CA PRO A 134 1.33 -2.46 3.10
C PRO A 134 2.02 -3.09 1.89
N LEU A 135 3.11 -2.47 1.47
CA LEU A 135 3.82 -2.83 0.25
C LEU A 135 4.31 -4.29 0.29
N ASP A 136 4.89 -4.72 1.42
CA ASP A 136 5.40 -6.08 1.63
C ASP A 136 4.30 -7.15 1.56
N LYS A 137 3.06 -6.79 1.89
CA LYS A 137 1.89 -7.69 1.83
C LYS A 137 1.22 -7.71 0.45
N THR A 138 1.29 -6.62 -0.29
CA THR A 138 0.48 -6.44 -1.50
C THR A 138 1.26 -6.70 -2.80
N VAL A 139 2.57 -6.48 -2.83
CA VAL A 139 3.41 -6.80 -4.00
C VAL A 139 3.35 -8.29 -4.37
N PRO A 140 3.48 -9.26 -3.43
CA PRO A 140 3.38 -10.68 -3.77
C PRO A 140 2.01 -11.07 -4.36
N LEU A 141 0.93 -10.40 -3.92
CA LEU A 141 -0.43 -10.65 -4.44
C LEU A 141 -0.55 -10.23 -5.90
N ILE A 142 -0.13 -9.01 -6.22
CA ILE A 142 -0.17 -8.46 -7.57
C ILE A 142 0.68 -9.31 -8.52
N ARG A 143 1.88 -9.70 -8.07
CA ARG A 143 2.79 -10.57 -8.83
C ARG A 143 2.22 -11.98 -9.02
N GLY A 144 1.64 -12.58 -7.97
CA GLY A 144 1.04 -13.91 -8.04
C GLY A 144 -0.15 -13.97 -9.01
N LEU A 145 -0.89 -12.86 -9.14
CA LEU A 145 -1.98 -12.69 -10.11
C LEU A 145 -1.49 -12.42 -11.54
N GLY A 146 -0.18 -12.23 -11.76
CA GLY A 146 0.42 -12.03 -13.08
C GLY A 146 0.52 -10.58 -13.54
N PHE A 147 0.17 -9.61 -12.69
CA PHE A 147 0.33 -8.20 -13.04
C PHE A 147 1.81 -7.81 -13.04
N GLN A 148 2.18 -7.01 -14.05
CA GLN A 148 3.53 -6.46 -14.18
C GLN A 148 3.56 -4.95 -14.34
N GLU A 149 2.41 -4.30 -14.27
CA GLU A 149 2.32 -2.85 -14.35
C GLU A 149 1.42 -2.31 -13.23
N VAL A 150 1.88 -1.25 -12.58
CA VAL A 150 1.13 -0.52 -11.57
C VAL A 150 0.94 0.94 -11.96
N ARG A 151 -0.14 1.55 -11.49
CA ARG A 151 -0.36 3.00 -11.49
C ARG A 151 -0.27 3.48 -10.05
N ASP A 152 0.73 4.31 -9.75
CA ASP A 152 0.93 4.86 -8.41
C ASP A 152 1.39 6.32 -8.50
N GLU A 153 1.55 6.95 -7.35
CA GLU A 153 1.89 8.35 -7.21
C GLU A 153 3.04 8.55 -6.21
N THR A 154 3.70 9.70 -6.26
CA THR A 154 4.56 10.18 -5.18
C THR A 154 4.39 11.68 -5.18
N SER A 155 3.90 12.28 -4.09
CA SER A 155 3.45 13.67 -4.15
C SER A 155 4.58 14.68 -4.38
N TRP A 156 4.35 15.74 -5.16
CA TRP A 156 5.32 16.82 -5.36
C TRP A 156 5.84 17.40 -4.03
N MET A 157 4.93 17.77 -3.12
CA MET A 157 5.30 18.29 -1.79
C MET A 157 6.19 17.37 -0.97
N SER A 158 6.06 16.04 -1.16
CA SER A 158 6.90 15.09 -0.43
C SER A 158 8.30 14.96 -1.02
N VAL A 159 8.46 15.30 -2.31
CA VAL A 159 9.75 15.28 -3.00
C VAL A 159 10.48 16.61 -2.86
N GLU A 160 9.76 17.72 -2.94
CA GLU A 160 10.30 19.08 -2.84
C GLU A 160 9.67 19.80 -1.64
N SER A 161 10.07 19.42 -0.42
CA SER A 161 9.55 20.06 0.80
C SER A 161 10.06 21.49 0.99
N THR A 162 11.19 21.83 0.35
CA THR A 162 11.79 23.17 0.31
C THR A 162 12.11 23.51 -1.14
N ARG A 163 11.76 24.71 -1.60
CA ARG A 163 11.97 25.14 -2.99
C ARG A 163 13.40 24.87 -3.46
N GLY A 164 13.54 24.18 -4.59
CA GLY A 164 14.81 23.82 -5.22
C GLY A 164 15.58 22.68 -4.54
N THR A 165 15.02 22.06 -3.50
CA THR A 165 15.63 20.92 -2.80
C THR A 165 14.78 19.68 -2.99
N PHE A 166 15.31 18.72 -3.77
CA PHE A 166 14.60 17.52 -4.17
C PHE A 166 15.18 16.29 -3.47
N SER A 167 14.32 15.51 -2.82
CA SER A 167 14.70 14.26 -2.18
C SER A 167 13.50 13.32 -2.12
N LEU A 168 13.69 12.05 -2.45
CA LEU A 168 12.61 11.08 -2.30
C LEU A 168 12.36 10.74 -0.83
N PRO A 169 11.09 10.76 -0.38
CA PRO A 169 10.77 10.30 0.96
C PRO A 169 10.91 8.77 1.06
N PRO A 170 11.10 8.20 2.27
CA PRO A 170 11.33 6.76 2.45
C PRO A 170 10.29 5.85 1.77
N HIS A 171 8.99 6.16 1.90
CA HIS A 171 7.92 5.37 1.28
C HIS A 171 8.00 5.35 -0.25
N ALA A 172 8.49 6.43 -0.87
CA ALA A 172 8.70 6.45 -2.32
C ALA A 172 9.94 5.61 -2.71
N GLN A 173 10.99 5.63 -1.90
CA GLN A 173 12.16 4.76 -2.11
C GLN A 173 11.79 3.27 -1.98
N ASP A 174 10.96 2.92 -0.99
CA ASP A 174 10.45 1.56 -0.79
C ASP A 174 9.61 1.10 -1.99
N LEU A 175 8.72 1.97 -2.50
CA LEU A 175 7.96 1.73 -3.73
C LEU A 175 8.89 1.44 -4.93
N GLN A 176 9.92 2.26 -5.12
CA GLN A 176 10.84 2.11 -6.24
C GLN A 176 11.65 0.81 -6.14
N THR A 177 12.17 0.53 -4.95
CA THR A 177 12.92 -0.70 -4.66
C THR A 177 12.04 -1.92 -4.94
N ALA A 178 10.82 -1.93 -4.42
CA ALA A 178 9.88 -3.03 -4.63
C ALA A 178 9.51 -3.21 -6.11
N ALA A 179 9.29 -2.11 -6.83
CA ALA A 179 9.01 -2.17 -8.26
C ALA A 179 10.20 -2.75 -9.05
N GLN A 180 11.43 -2.36 -8.73
CA GLN A 180 12.65 -2.87 -9.35
C GLN A 180 12.86 -4.36 -9.04
N ASP A 181 12.86 -4.73 -7.76
CA ASP A 181 13.06 -6.11 -7.30
C ASP A 181 12.04 -7.08 -7.87
N ASN A 182 10.84 -6.58 -8.15
CA ASN A 182 9.75 -7.37 -8.71
C ASN A 182 9.50 -7.06 -10.19
N GLY A 183 10.40 -6.38 -10.90
CA GLY A 183 10.26 -6.10 -12.33
C GLY A 183 8.92 -5.48 -12.74
N LEU A 184 8.31 -4.67 -11.87
CA LEU A 184 7.05 -3.96 -12.12
C LEU A 184 7.35 -2.68 -12.90
N LYS A 185 6.64 -2.47 -14.01
CA LYS A 185 6.55 -1.18 -14.68
C LYS A 185 5.60 -0.26 -13.93
N MET A 186 5.83 1.03 -14.01
CA MET A 186 4.99 2.02 -13.34
C MET A 186 4.54 3.12 -14.30
N LEU A 187 3.22 3.35 -14.32
CA LEU A 187 2.64 4.62 -14.71
C LEU A 187 2.66 5.54 -13.48
N PHE A 188 3.47 6.59 -13.56
CA PHE A 188 3.61 7.57 -12.50
C PHE A 188 2.59 8.70 -12.64
N VAL A 189 1.76 8.88 -11.63
CA VAL A 189 0.84 10.02 -11.54
C VAL A 189 1.57 11.18 -10.87
N ALA A 190 1.96 12.17 -11.69
CA ALA A 190 2.58 13.39 -11.20
C ALA A 190 1.50 14.27 -10.55
N GLY A 191 1.39 14.26 -9.23
CA GLY A 191 0.50 15.17 -8.51
C GLY A 191 1.00 15.46 -7.11
N TYR A 192 0.33 16.27 -6.29
CA TYR A 192 -0.44 17.44 -6.73
C TYR A 192 0.46 18.68 -6.64
N GLY A 193 -0.12 19.87 -6.45
CA GLY A 193 0.59 21.12 -6.27
C GLY A 193 1.44 21.18 -5.00
N ASN A 194 2.27 22.21 -4.91
CA ASN A 194 3.21 22.41 -3.81
C ASN A 194 3.16 23.85 -3.26
N PRO A 195 2.08 24.19 -2.52
CA PRO A 195 1.94 25.52 -1.92
C PRO A 195 2.99 25.81 -0.83
N VAL A 196 3.65 24.77 -0.30
CA VAL A 196 4.71 24.94 0.72
C VAL A 196 5.95 25.54 0.09
N ALA A 197 6.42 24.99 -1.03
CA ALA A 197 7.56 25.53 -1.75
C ALA A 197 7.18 26.75 -2.62
N TYR A 198 5.94 26.83 -3.12
CA TYR A 198 5.47 27.85 -4.07
C TYR A 198 4.17 28.53 -3.61
N PRO A 199 4.16 29.21 -2.44
CA PRO A 199 2.95 29.81 -1.87
C PRO A 199 2.37 30.97 -2.72
N GLU A 200 3.21 31.60 -3.55
CA GLU A 200 2.81 32.70 -4.43
C GLU A 200 2.07 32.22 -5.70
N ASP A 201 2.24 30.95 -6.09
CA ASP A 201 1.61 30.34 -7.28
C ASP A 201 0.39 29.49 -6.90
N MET A 202 0.55 28.67 -5.86
CA MET A 202 -0.45 27.69 -5.44
C MET A 202 -0.88 27.96 -4.00
N LYS A 203 -2.19 28.09 -3.79
CA LYS A 203 -2.77 28.32 -2.45
C LYS A 203 -3.03 27.04 -1.69
N GLU A 204 -3.27 25.94 -2.41
CA GLU A 204 -3.62 24.64 -1.85
C GLU A 204 -2.88 23.53 -2.57
N ASN A 205 -2.77 22.36 -1.93
CA ASN A 205 -2.14 21.18 -2.52
C ASN A 205 -2.82 20.77 -3.83
N LEU A 206 -4.11 21.08 -4.02
CA LEU A 206 -4.86 20.74 -5.22
C LEU A 206 -4.87 21.86 -6.27
N SER A 207 -4.03 22.89 -6.11
CA SER A 207 -3.84 23.93 -7.14
C SER A 207 -2.68 23.55 -8.07
N PRO A 208 -2.89 23.40 -9.39
CA PRO A 208 -1.80 23.20 -10.36
C PRO A 208 -0.87 24.43 -10.45
N PRO A 209 0.41 24.25 -10.85
CA PRO A 209 1.31 25.37 -11.08
C PRO A 209 0.88 26.18 -12.30
N THR A 210 0.81 27.51 -12.15
CA THR A 210 0.40 28.44 -13.21
C THR A 210 1.52 29.38 -13.64
N THR A 211 2.52 29.60 -12.78
CA THR A 211 3.67 30.45 -13.07
C THR A 211 4.79 29.68 -13.77
N PRO A 212 5.68 30.36 -14.54
CA PRO A 212 6.84 29.69 -15.13
C PRO A 212 7.77 29.03 -14.10
N GLU A 213 7.96 29.66 -12.93
CA GLU A 213 8.80 29.11 -11.85
C GLU A 213 8.17 27.85 -11.25
N GLY A 214 6.88 27.88 -10.91
CA GLY A 214 6.17 26.70 -10.40
C GLY A 214 6.09 25.56 -11.43
N GLN A 215 5.92 25.89 -12.71
CA GLN A 215 5.93 24.90 -13.78
C GLN A 215 7.31 24.24 -13.93
N GLN A 216 8.40 25.00 -13.81
CA GLN A 216 9.75 24.45 -13.82
C GLN A 216 10.00 23.55 -12.60
N GLY A 217 9.62 23.99 -11.40
CA GLY A 217 9.73 23.16 -10.19
C GLY A 217 8.96 21.85 -10.30
N TYR A 218 7.76 21.88 -10.89
CA TYR A 218 6.96 20.69 -11.14
C TYR A 218 7.64 19.73 -12.13
N VAL A 219 8.29 20.25 -13.17
CA VAL A 219 9.13 19.44 -14.09
C VAL A 219 10.31 18.81 -13.37
N ASP A 220 11.02 19.59 -12.54
CA ASP A 220 12.21 19.12 -11.82
C ASP A 220 11.86 18.04 -10.80
N TYR A 221 10.71 18.15 -10.13
CA TYR A 221 10.17 17.10 -9.29
C TYR A 221 9.86 15.82 -10.09
N ILE A 222 9.20 15.94 -11.25
CA ILE A 222 8.90 14.76 -12.08
C ILE A 222 10.21 14.09 -12.50
N ASN A 223 11.19 14.86 -12.97
CA ASN A 223 12.49 14.32 -13.36
C ASN A 223 13.22 13.66 -12.18
N THR A 224 13.15 14.23 -10.97
CA THR A 224 13.71 13.60 -9.76
C THR A 224 13.11 12.21 -9.52
N VAL A 225 11.79 12.06 -9.67
CA VAL A 225 11.13 10.76 -9.50
C VAL A 225 11.50 9.78 -10.62
N LEU A 226 11.61 10.26 -11.85
CA LEU A 226 12.00 9.44 -13.02
C LEU A 226 13.45 8.96 -12.92
N ASP A 227 14.38 9.82 -12.54
CA ASP A 227 15.81 9.51 -12.43
C ASP A 227 16.07 8.43 -11.38
N ALA A 228 15.28 8.42 -10.30
CA ALA A 228 15.39 7.43 -9.25
C ALA A 228 14.71 6.09 -9.60
N ASN A 229 13.80 6.07 -10.57
CA ASN A 229 13.09 4.86 -10.96
C ASN A 229 13.06 4.65 -12.49
N PRO A 230 14.04 3.90 -13.04
CA PRO A 230 14.10 3.62 -14.48
C PRO A 230 12.96 2.70 -14.98
N HIS A 231 12.13 2.15 -14.09
CA HIS A 231 10.95 1.36 -14.45
C HIS A 231 9.70 2.20 -14.70
N ILE A 232 9.75 3.51 -14.47
CA ILE A 232 8.71 4.42 -14.91
C ILE A 232 8.87 4.65 -16.41
N ASP A 233 7.88 4.24 -17.19
CA ASP A 233 7.86 4.44 -18.65
C ASP A 233 6.70 5.32 -19.12
N LYS A 234 5.80 5.71 -18.20
CA LYS A 234 4.64 6.57 -18.46
C LYS A 234 4.50 7.58 -17.33
N VAL A 235 4.24 8.84 -17.71
CA VAL A 235 3.88 9.92 -16.79
C VAL A 235 2.46 10.38 -17.10
N GLU A 236 1.58 10.29 -16.11
CA GLU A 236 0.28 10.95 -16.10
C GLU A 236 0.43 12.32 -15.45
N VAL A 237 0.19 13.37 -16.24
CA VAL A 237 0.30 14.76 -15.78
C VAL A 237 -0.96 15.13 -15.04
N TRP A 238 -0.89 15.28 -13.72
CA TRP A 238 -2.04 15.56 -12.84
C TRP A 238 -3.10 14.45 -12.82
N ASN A 239 -3.90 14.39 -11.74
CA ASN A 239 -5.01 13.45 -11.64
C ASN A 239 -6.34 14.20 -11.60
N GLU A 240 -7.24 13.90 -12.55
CA GLU A 240 -8.61 14.45 -12.62
C GLU A 240 -8.66 15.99 -12.66
N PHE A 241 -7.82 16.63 -13.49
CA PHE A 241 -7.68 18.08 -13.59
C PHE A 241 -8.99 18.85 -13.77
N ASN A 242 -10.00 18.22 -14.38
CA ASN A 242 -11.31 18.81 -14.66
C ASN A 242 -12.27 18.84 -13.45
N ARG A 243 -11.92 18.24 -12.31
CA ARG A 243 -12.80 18.19 -11.14
C ARG A 243 -12.41 19.29 -10.15
N LYS A 244 -13.38 20.11 -9.72
CA LYS A 244 -13.17 21.15 -8.68
C LYS A 244 -12.52 20.63 -7.40
N ALA A 245 -12.84 19.38 -7.02
CA ALA A 245 -12.25 18.72 -5.84
C ALA A 245 -10.82 18.22 -6.07
N ARG A 246 -10.24 18.40 -7.27
CA ARG A 246 -8.92 17.90 -7.69
C ARG A 246 -8.11 18.94 -8.45
N ASN A 247 -8.69 20.12 -8.71
CA ASN A 247 -8.04 21.30 -9.22
C ASN A 247 -8.73 22.52 -8.59
N THR A 248 -8.04 23.20 -7.69
CA THR A 248 -8.55 24.37 -6.96
C THR A 248 -8.04 25.69 -7.52
N SER A 249 -7.34 25.66 -8.66
CA SER A 249 -7.03 26.88 -9.41
C SER A 249 -8.27 27.42 -10.14
N ASP A 250 -8.14 28.67 -10.59
CA ASP A 250 -9.18 29.36 -11.36
C ASP A 250 -9.35 28.79 -12.79
N CYS A 251 -8.42 27.96 -13.27
CA CYS A 251 -8.50 27.37 -14.60
C CYS A 251 -8.59 25.84 -14.61
N GLN A 252 -9.78 25.34 -14.95
CA GLN A 252 -10.10 23.91 -15.04
C GLN A 252 -10.42 23.47 -16.49
N SER A 253 -10.12 24.33 -17.46
CA SER A 253 -10.40 24.06 -18.88
C SER A 253 -9.41 23.06 -19.48
N GLY A 254 -9.81 22.45 -20.60
CA GLY A 254 -8.90 21.60 -21.39
C GLY A 254 -7.69 22.36 -21.94
N GLU A 255 -7.82 23.67 -22.19
CA GLU A 255 -6.72 24.51 -22.67
C GLU A 255 -5.65 24.70 -21.60
N CYS A 256 -6.05 25.00 -20.36
CA CYS A 256 -5.10 25.11 -19.25
C CYS A 256 -4.43 23.78 -18.93
N TYR A 257 -5.17 22.69 -19.01
CA TYR A 257 -4.59 21.36 -18.88
C TYR A 257 -3.59 21.06 -20.00
N ALA A 258 -3.93 21.35 -21.26
CA ALA A 258 -3.04 21.13 -22.40
C ALA A 258 -1.75 21.95 -22.29
N GLN A 259 -1.82 23.17 -21.73
CA GLN A 259 -0.63 23.98 -21.46
C GLN A 259 0.27 23.33 -20.41
N LEU A 260 -0.28 22.82 -19.30
CA LEU A 260 0.51 22.10 -18.30
C LEU A 260 1.15 20.85 -18.89
N VAL A 261 0.38 20.05 -19.64
CA VAL A 261 0.89 18.85 -20.34
C VAL A 261 2.01 19.20 -21.31
N LYS A 262 1.88 20.31 -22.05
CA LYS A 262 2.92 20.77 -22.98
C LYS A 262 4.23 21.08 -22.24
N VAL A 263 4.16 21.82 -21.14
CA VAL A 263 5.36 22.16 -20.34
C VAL A 263 6.02 20.89 -19.79
N VAL A 264 5.24 19.99 -19.19
CA VAL A 264 5.77 18.73 -18.66
C VAL A 264 6.38 17.86 -19.76
N SER A 265 5.68 17.70 -20.89
CA SER A 265 6.17 16.89 -22.03
C SER A 265 7.49 17.43 -22.59
N GLN A 266 7.64 18.76 -22.68
CA GLN A 266 8.89 19.39 -23.13
C GLN A 266 10.00 19.22 -22.10
N GLY A 267 9.73 19.49 -20.82
CA GLY A 267 10.71 19.39 -19.74
C GLY A 267 11.23 17.97 -19.53
N VAL A 268 10.33 16.99 -19.46
CA VAL A 268 10.68 15.58 -19.25
C VAL A 268 11.43 14.98 -20.44
N LYS A 269 11.07 15.36 -21.68
CA LYS A 269 11.79 14.85 -22.87
C LYS A 269 13.13 15.52 -23.11
N ALA A 270 13.30 16.76 -22.65
CA ALA A 270 14.58 17.47 -22.71
C ALA A 270 15.55 16.97 -21.63
N GLY A 271 15.03 16.51 -20.49
CA GLY A 271 15.79 15.78 -19.48
C GLY A 271 16.38 14.51 -20.10
N THR A 272 17.69 14.49 -20.31
CA THR A 272 18.41 13.27 -20.64
C THR A 272 18.26 12.35 -19.43
N ARG A 273 17.72 11.13 -19.60
CA ARG A 273 17.75 10.10 -18.55
C ARG A 273 19.23 9.86 -18.22
N ARG A 274 19.74 10.45 -17.14
CA ARG A 274 21.15 10.33 -16.76
C ARG A 274 21.40 9.01 -16.06
#